data_AF-A0A958ZG91-F1
#
_entry.id   AF-A0A958ZG91-F1
#
_cell.length_a   1.000
_cell.length_b   1.000
_cell.length_c   1.000
_cell.angle_alpha   90.00
_cell.angle_beta   90.00
_cell.angle_gamma   90.00
#
_symmetry.space_group_name_H-M   'P 1'
#
loop_
_entity.id
_entity.type
_entity.pdbx_description
1 polymer ?
#
loop_
_entity_poly.entity_id
_entity_poly.type
_entity_poly.pdbx_seq_one_letter_code
_entity_poly.pdbx_strand_id
1 'polypeptide(L)'
;MKKSIFAGKVAEVIDWAVVVLVPASGLLHPDPILYYKTFLILFAVIIIPLLSFGAIVYWFSERNGQRIQGERKKKPPLGREIFGTSRAMFLVGAMAAWPTALALAGYPTGLAWTLEEMGLNWWQAVIQMYLGIVAIDAWTYWKHRFLHTRMFFPFHAHHHSFRDPTPFAGFAVGPVETVLTF
;
A
#
# COMPACT_ATOMS: atom_id res chain seq x y z
N MET A 1 -0.08 33.96 -2.47
CA MET A 1 -0.69 32.60 -2.33
C MET A 1 0.03 31.82 -1.21
N LYS A 2 -0.60 31.63 -0.03
CA LYS A 2 0.03 30.99 1.16
C LYS A 2 0.51 29.56 0.85
N LYS A 3 1.76 29.20 1.23
CA LYS A 3 2.31 27.84 1.09
C LYS A 3 1.48 26.84 1.92
N SER A 4 1.42 25.57 1.48
CA SER A 4 0.78 24.50 2.27
C SER A 4 1.45 24.39 3.64
N ILE A 5 0.67 24.14 4.69
CA ILE A 5 1.20 23.88 6.04
C ILE A 5 2.01 22.58 6.10
N PHE A 6 1.76 21.65 5.18
CA PHE A 6 2.50 20.39 5.04
C PHE A 6 3.73 20.52 4.11
N ALA A 7 4.02 21.71 3.59
CA ALA A 7 5.17 21.90 2.71
C ALA A 7 6.51 21.73 3.44
N GLY A 8 7.56 21.44 2.67
CA GLY A 8 8.90 21.24 3.21
C GLY A 8 9.02 19.95 4.00
N LYS A 9 9.67 20.00 5.17
CA LYS A 9 9.94 18.82 6.01
C LYS A 9 8.72 18.33 6.80
N VAL A 10 7.62 19.08 6.85
CA VAL A 10 6.47 18.71 7.69
C VAL A 10 5.82 17.40 7.22
N ALA A 11 5.49 17.29 5.93
CA ALA A 11 4.95 16.04 5.37
C ALA A 11 5.92 14.86 5.55
N GLU A 12 7.22 15.10 5.35
CA GLU A 12 8.27 14.09 5.53
C GLU A 12 8.32 13.58 6.98
N VAL A 13 8.26 14.47 7.98
CA VAL A 13 8.22 14.09 9.41
C VAL A 13 6.96 13.26 9.71
N ILE A 14 5.81 13.65 9.18
CA ILE A 14 4.56 12.91 9.37
C ILE A 14 4.66 11.52 8.72
N ASP A 15 5.15 11.44 7.49
CA ASP A 15 5.34 10.18 6.77
C ASP A 15 6.27 9.23 7.54
N TRP A 16 7.39 9.73 8.06
CA TRP A 16 8.29 8.92 8.88
C TRP A 16 7.71 8.55 10.24
N ALA A 17 6.89 9.42 10.84
CA ALA A 17 6.14 9.07 12.04
C ALA A 17 5.20 7.89 11.75
N VAL A 18 4.53 7.84 10.60
CA VAL A 18 3.69 6.68 10.21
C VAL A 18 4.52 5.41 10.09
N VAL A 19 5.70 5.47 9.46
CA VAL A 19 6.61 4.31 9.32
C VAL A 19 7.06 3.73 10.66
N VAL A 20 7.15 4.56 11.71
CA VAL A 20 7.51 4.11 13.05
C VAL A 20 6.27 3.67 13.84
N LEU A 21 5.22 4.50 13.87
CA LEU A 21 4.07 4.33 14.73
C LEU A 21 3.19 3.14 14.32
N VAL A 22 3.05 2.87 13.02
CA VAL A 22 2.23 1.74 12.54
C VAL A 22 2.81 0.40 13.02
N PRO A 23 4.10 0.05 12.79
CA PRO A 23 4.69 -1.15 13.39
C PRO A 23 4.80 -1.10 14.91
N ALA A 24 5.05 0.08 15.51
CA ALA A 24 5.13 0.21 16.97
C ALA A 24 3.78 -0.03 17.65
N SER A 25 2.66 0.14 16.95
CA SER A 25 1.34 -0.22 17.47
C SER A 25 1.26 -1.69 17.89
N GLY A 26 2.07 -2.57 17.29
CA GLY A 26 2.20 -3.98 17.69
C GLY A 26 2.55 -4.21 19.16
N LEU A 27 3.18 -3.24 19.84
CA LEU A 27 3.42 -3.28 21.28
C LEU A 27 2.13 -3.27 22.10
N LEU A 28 1.03 -2.82 21.50
CA LEU A 28 -0.32 -2.80 22.10
C LEU A 28 -1.13 -4.06 21.76
N HIS A 29 -0.60 -4.96 20.92
CA HIS A 29 -1.27 -6.22 20.61
C HIS A 29 -1.31 -7.13 21.86
N PRO A 30 -2.39 -7.90 22.11
CA PRO A 30 -2.45 -8.82 23.27
C PRO A 30 -1.29 -9.83 23.33
N ASP A 31 -0.76 -10.20 22.17
CA ASP A 31 0.48 -10.97 22.01
C ASP A 31 1.45 -10.25 21.05
N PRO A 32 2.35 -9.39 21.55
CA PRO A 32 3.28 -8.64 20.70
C PRO A 32 4.25 -9.54 19.94
N ILE A 33 4.63 -10.68 20.51
CA ILE A 33 5.58 -11.61 19.86
C ILE A 33 4.91 -12.23 18.63
N LEU A 34 3.66 -12.69 18.77
CA LEU A 34 2.89 -13.21 17.64
C LEU A 34 2.66 -12.12 16.59
N TYR A 35 2.33 -10.90 17.00
CA TYR A 35 2.18 -9.77 16.07
C TYR A 35 3.44 -9.56 15.23
N TYR A 36 4.62 -9.43 15.84
CA TYR A 36 5.86 -9.16 15.10
C TYR A 36 6.30 -10.35 14.23
N LYS A 37 6.05 -11.58 14.66
CA LYS A 37 6.26 -12.78 13.82
C LYS A 37 5.36 -12.74 12.59
N THR A 38 4.05 -12.53 12.79
CA THR A 38 3.07 -12.44 11.71
C THR A 38 3.39 -11.29 10.77
N PHE A 39 3.78 -10.13 11.29
CA PHE A 39 4.22 -8.99 10.50
C PHE A 39 5.38 -9.34 9.58
N LEU A 40 6.48 -9.89 10.10
CA LEU A 40 7.64 -10.23 9.27
C LEU A 40 7.30 -11.28 8.21
N ILE A 41 6.46 -12.26 8.54
CA ILE A 41 5.97 -13.27 7.59
C ILE A 41 5.15 -12.61 6.50
N LEU A 42 4.15 -11.80 6.85
CA LEU A 42 3.28 -11.13 5.88
C LEU A 42 4.07 -10.17 4.99
N PHE A 43 5.00 -9.40 5.57
CA PHE A 43 5.89 -8.54 4.79
C PHE A 43 6.67 -9.36 3.76
N ALA A 44 7.28 -10.48 4.16
CA ALA A 44 8.01 -11.36 3.24
C ALA A 44 7.10 -11.97 2.16
N VAL A 45 5.93 -12.46 2.55
CA VAL A 45 4.91 -13.06 1.65
C VAL A 45 4.41 -12.05 0.63
N ILE A 46 4.36 -10.76 0.96
CA ILE A 46 3.95 -9.70 0.04
C ILE A 46 5.12 -9.24 -0.83
N ILE A 47 6.26 -8.90 -0.23
CA ILE A 47 7.34 -8.21 -0.94
C ILE A 47 8.11 -9.12 -1.89
N ILE A 48 8.31 -10.40 -1.52
CA ILE A 48 9.08 -11.33 -2.35
C ILE A 48 8.36 -11.56 -3.70
N PRO A 49 7.08 -12.00 -3.75
CA PRO A 49 6.39 -12.16 -5.02
C PRO A 49 6.28 -10.85 -5.79
N LEU A 50 6.01 -9.74 -5.12
CA LEU A 50 5.86 -8.43 -5.77
C LEU A 50 7.14 -7.99 -6.48
N LEU A 51 8.29 -8.06 -5.81
CA LEU A 51 9.57 -7.66 -6.42
C LEU A 51 10.06 -8.68 -7.44
N SER A 52 9.89 -9.97 -7.21
CA SER A 52 10.26 -11.01 -8.18
C SER A 52 9.43 -10.89 -9.46
N PHE A 53 8.10 -10.73 -9.34
CA PHE A 53 7.24 -10.53 -10.49
C PHE A 53 7.52 -9.20 -11.18
N GLY A 54 7.70 -8.12 -10.43
CA GLY A 54 8.11 -6.82 -10.95
C GLY A 54 9.41 -6.90 -11.76
N ALA A 55 10.40 -7.67 -11.31
CA ALA A 55 11.65 -7.90 -12.02
C ALA A 55 11.46 -8.67 -13.32
N ILE A 56 10.63 -9.72 -13.31
CA ILE A 56 10.29 -10.51 -14.51
C ILE A 56 9.59 -9.61 -15.54
N VAL A 57 8.57 -8.86 -15.12
CA VAL A 57 7.81 -7.96 -15.99
C VAL A 57 8.71 -6.85 -16.53
N TYR A 58 9.56 -6.24 -15.69
CA TYR A 58 10.50 -5.21 -16.12
C TYR A 58 11.50 -5.74 -17.16
N TRP A 59 12.10 -6.90 -16.90
CA TRP A 59 13.01 -7.56 -17.84
C TRP A 59 12.34 -7.87 -19.18
N PHE A 60 11.11 -8.38 -19.13
CA PHE A 60 10.34 -8.71 -20.32
C PHE A 60 9.99 -7.43 -21.10
N SER A 61 9.48 -6.40 -20.44
CA SER A 61 9.03 -5.15 -21.08
C SER A 61 10.16 -4.33 -21.68
N GLU A 62 11.36 -4.35 -21.09
CA GLU A 62 12.51 -3.60 -21.65
C GLU A 62 13.14 -4.33 -22.85
N ARG A 63 12.88 -5.63 -23.02
CA ARG A 63 13.38 -6.43 -24.15
C ARG A 63 12.35 -6.65 -25.25
N ASN A 64 11.07 -6.57 -24.92
CA ASN A 64 9.98 -6.91 -25.81
C ASN A 64 8.99 -5.76 -25.90
N GLY A 65 8.71 -5.33 -27.13
CA GLY A 65 7.71 -4.32 -27.43
C GLY A 65 8.27 -2.91 -27.62
N GLN A 66 7.36 -1.98 -27.87
CA GLN A 66 7.65 -0.57 -28.10
C GLN A 66 7.07 0.25 -26.95
N ARG A 67 7.88 1.16 -26.40
CA ARG A 67 7.46 2.03 -25.29
C ARG A 67 6.52 3.12 -25.80
N ILE A 68 5.35 3.26 -25.16
CA ILE A 68 4.39 4.34 -25.45
C ILE A 68 5.01 5.72 -25.19
N GLN A 69 5.85 5.83 -24.15
CA GLN A 69 6.56 7.07 -23.81
C GLN A 69 7.79 7.33 -24.71
N GLY A 70 8.04 6.48 -25.71
CA GLY A 70 9.25 6.51 -26.53
C GLY A 70 10.49 5.98 -25.80
N GLU A 71 11.65 6.18 -26.42
CA GLU A 71 12.94 5.75 -25.87
C GLU A 71 13.25 6.44 -24.53
N ARG A 72 13.70 5.63 -23.57
CA ARG A 72 14.04 6.11 -22.22
C ARG A 72 15.31 6.96 -22.27
N LYS A 73 15.17 8.27 -22.01
CA LYS A 73 16.29 9.24 -22.03
C LYS A 73 17.19 9.23 -20.79
N LYS A 74 16.70 8.69 -19.67
CA LYS A 74 17.40 8.66 -18.38
C LYS A 74 17.32 7.28 -17.76
N LYS A 75 18.34 6.87 -17.00
CA LYS A 75 18.30 5.60 -16.28
C LYS A 75 17.05 5.53 -15.38
N PRO A 76 16.34 4.38 -15.35
CA PRO A 76 15.16 4.22 -14.50
C PRO A 76 15.56 4.34 -13.03
N PRO A 77 14.77 5.02 -12.19
CA PRO A 77 15.08 5.23 -10.78
C PRO A 77 14.74 3.99 -9.93
N LEU A 78 15.18 2.80 -10.36
CA LEU A 78 14.82 1.50 -9.78
C LEU A 78 14.94 1.45 -8.26
N GLY A 79 16.06 1.92 -7.71
CA GLY A 79 16.28 1.92 -6.26
C GLY A 79 15.27 2.76 -5.48
N ARG A 80 14.85 3.92 -6.03
CA ARG A 80 13.83 4.78 -5.40
C ARG A 80 12.45 4.16 -5.48
N GLU A 81 12.13 3.53 -6.60
CA GLU A 81 10.85 2.84 -6.81
C GLU A 81 10.73 1.60 -5.92
N ILE A 82 11.75 0.75 -5.91
CA ILE A 82 11.82 -0.45 -5.05
C ILE A 82 11.76 -0.04 -3.58
N PHE A 83 12.49 0.99 -3.16
CA PHE A 83 12.43 1.47 -1.78
C PHE A 83 11.03 1.99 -1.41
N GLY A 84 10.41 2.80 -2.28
CA GLY A 84 9.06 3.31 -2.07
C GLY A 84 8.03 2.18 -1.92
N THR A 85 8.04 1.22 -2.84
CA THR A 85 7.17 0.04 -2.81
C THR A 85 7.44 -0.82 -1.58
N SER A 86 8.71 -1.08 -1.24
CA SER A 86 9.07 -1.89 -0.06
C SER A 86 8.60 -1.23 1.23
N ARG A 87 8.75 0.10 1.36
CA ARG A 87 8.25 0.86 2.50
C ARG A 87 6.72 0.80 2.61
N ALA A 88 6.01 0.92 1.49
CA ALA A 88 4.56 0.76 1.48
C ALA A 88 4.16 -0.65 1.93
N MET A 89 4.77 -1.70 1.38
CA MET A 89 4.46 -3.08 1.75
C MET A 89 4.86 -3.41 3.20
N PHE A 90 5.88 -2.75 3.75
CA PHE A 90 6.24 -2.85 5.16
C PHE A 90 5.10 -2.32 6.06
N LEU A 91 4.50 -1.18 5.70
CA LEU A 91 3.31 -0.68 6.41
C LEU A 91 2.11 -1.60 6.24
N VAL A 92 1.84 -2.07 5.02
CA VAL A 92 0.75 -3.01 4.74
C VAL A 92 0.92 -4.30 5.55
N GLY A 93 2.13 -4.85 5.63
CA GLY A 93 2.43 -6.02 6.45
C GLY A 93 2.12 -5.78 7.92
N ALA A 94 2.47 -4.61 8.47
CA ALA A 94 2.18 -4.25 9.85
C ALA A 94 0.68 -4.03 10.11
N MET A 95 -0.05 -3.46 9.14
CA MET A 95 -1.50 -3.28 9.21
C MET A 95 -2.24 -4.62 9.14
N ALA A 96 -1.85 -5.49 8.21
CA ALA A 96 -2.43 -6.82 8.05
C ALA A 96 -2.11 -7.75 9.23
N ALA A 97 -0.96 -7.57 9.89
CA ALA A 97 -0.57 -8.37 11.04
C ALA A 97 -1.53 -8.26 12.23
N TRP A 98 -2.22 -7.13 12.39
CA TRP A 98 -3.20 -6.94 13.48
C TRP A 98 -4.35 -7.97 13.43
N PRO A 99 -5.24 -7.95 12.41
CA PRO A 99 -6.33 -8.90 12.35
C PRO A 99 -5.84 -10.34 12.20
N THR A 100 -4.73 -10.58 11.50
CA THR A 100 -4.19 -11.94 11.32
C THR A 100 -3.64 -12.51 12.63
N ALA A 101 -2.87 -11.75 13.42
CA ALA A 101 -2.33 -12.23 14.69
C ALA A 101 -3.43 -12.40 15.74
N LEU A 102 -4.45 -11.54 15.77
CA LEU A 102 -5.63 -11.72 16.61
C LEU A 102 -6.35 -13.02 16.28
N ALA A 103 -6.59 -13.29 15.00
CA ALA A 103 -7.24 -14.54 14.57
C ALA A 103 -6.40 -15.77 14.92
N LEU A 104 -5.08 -15.73 14.72
CA LEU A 104 -4.17 -16.81 15.11
C LEU A 104 -4.13 -17.06 16.62
N ALA A 105 -4.32 -16.01 17.43
CA ALA A 105 -4.45 -16.10 18.88
C ALA A 105 -5.87 -16.51 19.35
N GLY A 106 -6.80 -16.77 18.43
CA GLY A 106 -8.17 -17.20 18.75
C GLY A 106 -9.12 -16.07 19.15
N TYR A 107 -8.73 -14.81 18.96
CA TYR A 107 -9.66 -13.69 19.16
C TYR A 107 -10.68 -13.63 18.02
N PRO A 108 -11.94 -13.23 18.32
CA PRO A 108 -12.93 -13.01 17.27
C PRO A 108 -12.48 -11.84 16.38
N THR A 109 -12.52 -12.04 15.07
CA THR A 109 -12.22 -11.02 14.06
C THR A 109 -13.30 -11.03 12.97
N GLY A 110 -13.27 -10.07 12.07
CA GLY A 110 -14.13 -10.06 10.88
C GLY A 110 -13.72 -11.05 9.78
N LEU A 111 -12.72 -11.90 10.02
CA LEU A 111 -12.32 -12.95 9.08
C LEU A 111 -13.33 -14.09 9.13
N ALA A 112 -14.03 -14.31 8.02
CA ALA A 112 -14.98 -15.39 7.82
C ALA A 112 -14.57 -16.22 6.60
N TRP A 113 -14.71 -17.53 6.70
CA TRP A 113 -14.32 -18.50 5.65
C TRP A 113 -15.54 -19.07 4.91
N THR A 114 -16.74 -18.90 5.47
CA THR A 114 -17.98 -19.39 4.87
C THR A 114 -19.03 -18.28 4.76
N LEU A 115 -19.96 -18.43 3.80
CA LEU A 115 -21.08 -17.51 3.67
C LEU A 115 -21.98 -17.52 4.92
N GLU A 116 -22.10 -18.68 5.57
CA GLU A 116 -22.87 -18.84 6.81
C GLU A 116 -22.26 -18.01 7.95
N GLU A 117 -20.93 -18.06 8.14
CA GLU A 117 -20.21 -17.21 9.11
C GLU A 117 -20.41 -15.71 8.82
N MET A 118 -20.53 -15.34 7.53
CA MET A 118 -20.82 -13.97 7.12
C MET A 118 -22.31 -13.58 7.30
N GLY A 119 -23.19 -14.54 7.58
CA GLY A 119 -24.64 -14.32 7.61
C GLY A 119 -25.26 -14.07 6.23
N LEU A 120 -24.65 -14.62 5.18
CA LEU A 120 -25.02 -14.38 3.79
C LEU A 120 -25.41 -15.68 3.08
N ASN A 121 -26.23 -15.56 2.06
CA ASN A 121 -26.37 -16.55 1.00
C ASN A 121 -25.65 -16.08 -0.28
N TRP A 122 -25.56 -16.95 -1.29
CA TRP A 122 -24.69 -16.73 -2.45
C TRP A 122 -24.98 -15.42 -3.21
N TRP A 123 -26.25 -15.04 -3.37
CA TRP A 123 -26.60 -13.83 -4.12
C TRP A 123 -26.34 -12.55 -3.30
N GLN A 124 -26.53 -12.60 -1.98
CA GLN A 124 -26.16 -11.49 -1.09
C GLN A 124 -24.65 -11.25 -1.12
N ALA A 125 -23.85 -12.31 -1.13
CA ALA A 125 -22.40 -12.21 -1.27
C ALA A 125 -21.98 -11.55 -2.59
N VAL A 126 -22.65 -11.90 -3.69
CA VAL A 126 -22.43 -11.25 -4.99
C VAL A 126 -22.76 -9.76 -4.94
N ILE A 127 -23.91 -9.38 -4.38
CA ILE A 127 -24.28 -7.97 -4.22
C ILE A 127 -23.27 -7.24 -3.34
N GLN A 128 -22.88 -7.83 -2.20
CA GLN A 128 -21.88 -7.24 -1.31
C GLN A 128 -20.54 -7.04 -2.01
N MET A 129 -20.10 -7.99 -2.82
CA MET A 129 -18.88 -7.86 -3.64
C MET A 129 -18.99 -6.68 -4.61
N TYR A 130 -20.09 -6.54 -5.35
CA TYR A 130 -20.28 -5.40 -6.27
C TYR A 130 -20.36 -4.06 -5.54
N LEU A 131 -21.06 -3.99 -4.41
CA LEU A 131 -21.08 -2.80 -3.56
C LEU A 131 -19.68 -2.47 -3.05
N GLY A 132 -18.89 -3.48 -2.67
CA GLY A 132 -17.50 -3.33 -2.28
C GLY A 132 -16.62 -2.79 -3.40
N ILE A 133 -16.80 -3.28 -4.64
CA ILE A 133 -16.09 -2.77 -5.84
C ILE A 133 -16.43 -1.30 -6.08
N VAL A 134 -17.72 -0.92 -6.04
CA VAL A 134 -18.13 0.48 -6.21
C VAL A 134 -17.58 1.35 -5.07
N ALA A 135 -17.62 0.85 -3.83
CA ALA A 135 -17.10 1.58 -2.68
C ALA A 135 -15.59 1.81 -2.77
N ILE A 136 -14.80 0.80 -3.16
CA ILE A 136 -13.34 0.94 -3.29
C ILE A 136 -12.96 1.80 -4.51
N ASP A 137 -13.71 1.74 -5.61
CA ASP A 137 -13.51 2.62 -6.77
C ASP A 137 -13.79 4.08 -6.38
N ALA A 138 -14.92 4.34 -5.74
CA ALA A 138 -15.25 5.67 -5.22
C ALA A 138 -14.17 6.16 -4.23
N TRP A 139 -13.75 5.33 -3.28
CA TRP A 139 -12.69 5.66 -2.33
C TRP A 139 -11.38 6.01 -3.03
N THR A 140 -10.94 5.20 -3.99
CA THR A 140 -9.70 5.44 -4.73
C THR A 140 -9.76 6.74 -5.54
N TYR A 141 -10.89 7.06 -6.17
CA TYR A 141 -11.10 8.34 -6.84
C TYR A 141 -11.03 9.52 -5.86
N TRP A 142 -11.83 9.50 -4.80
CA TRP A 142 -11.95 10.64 -3.88
C TRP A 142 -10.65 10.88 -3.10
N LYS A 143 -10.00 9.82 -2.61
CA LYS A 143 -8.72 9.95 -1.91
C LYS A 143 -7.63 10.52 -2.82
N HIS A 144 -7.56 10.06 -4.07
CA HIS A 144 -6.60 10.57 -5.05
C HIS A 144 -6.86 12.05 -5.37
N ARG A 145 -8.12 12.42 -5.59
CA ARG A 145 -8.52 13.82 -5.80
C ARG A 145 -8.18 14.71 -4.60
N PHE A 146 -8.39 14.21 -3.38
CA PHE A 146 -8.05 14.90 -2.14
C PHE A 146 -6.54 15.09 -1.98
N LEU A 147 -5.76 14.06 -2.27
CA LEU A 147 -4.29 14.10 -2.28
C LEU A 147 -3.75 15.09 -3.33
N HIS A 148 -4.48 15.33 -4.41
CA HIS A 148 -4.14 16.36 -5.40
C HIS A 148 -4.47 17.80 -5.00
N THR A 149 -5.10 18.02 -3.85
CA THR A 149 -5.28 19.38 -3.33
C THR A 149 -3.94 19.98 -2.91
N ARG A 150 -3.82 21.31 -2.99
CA ARG A 150 -2.59 22.02 -2.60
C ARG A 150 -2.10 21.65 -1.20
N MET A 151 -3.01 21.43 -0.27
CA MET A 151 -2.68 21.12 1.12
C MET A 151 -2.01 19.74 1.21
N PHE A 152 -2.61 18.70 0.61
CA PHE A 152 -2.22 17.30 0.79
C PHE A 152 -1.27 16.76 -0.30
N PHE A 153 -1.06 17.50 -1.39
CA PHE A 153 -0.11 17.12 -2.44
C PHE A 153 1.29 16.75 -1.95
N PRO A 154 1.87 17.35 -0.88
CA PRO A 154 3.14 16.90 -0.34
C PRO A 154 3.22 15.39 -0.04
N PHE A 155 2.12 14.76 0.38
CA PHE A 155 2.06 13.31 0.64
C PHE A 155 2.00 12.46 -0.63
N HIS A 156 1.56 13.06 -1.74
CA HIS A 156 1.41 12.40 -3.04
C HIS A 156 2.54 12.75 -4.03
N ALA A 157 3.31 13.80 -3.73
CA ALA A 157 4.38 14.32 -4.59
C ALA A 157 5.47 13.28 -4.87
N HIS A 158 5.72 12.35 -3.94
CA HIS A 158 6.67 11.26 -4.14
C HIS A 158 6.25 10.37 -5.32
N HIS A 159 4.98 9.96 -5.35
CA HIS A 159 4.41 9.15 -6.42
C HIS A 159 4.51 9.87 -7.78
N HIS A 160 4.12 11.14 -7.83
CA HIS A 160 4.24 11.97 -9.05
C HIS A 160 5.68 12.28 -9.48
N SER A 161 6.69 11.98 -8.65
CA SER A 161 8.09 12.17 -9.03
C SER A 161 8.57 11.12 -10.04
N PHE A 162 7.87 10.00 -10.19
CA PHE A 162 8.16 8.92 -11.14
C PHE A 162 7.51 9.20 -12.50
N ARG A 163 8.15 10.05 -13.32
CA ARG A 163 7.62 10.46 -14.64
C ARG A 163 7.76 9.41 -15.74
N ASP A 164 8.76 8.54 -15.62
CA ASP A 164 9.00 7.42 -16.53
C ASP A 164 9.19 6.15 -15.68
N PRO A 165 8.10 5.68 -15.04
CA PRO A 165 8.16 4.65 -14.02
C PRO A 165 8.57 3.29 -14.60
N THR A 166 9.02 2.40 -13.74
CA THR A 166 9.06 0.96 -14.03
C THR A 166 7.95 0.25 -13.25
N PRO A 167 7.74 -1.08 -13.42
CA PRO A 167 6.77 -1.82 -12.61
C PRO A 167 6.97 -1.66 -11.09
N PHE A 168 8.19 -1.36 -10.64
CA PHE A 168 8.48 -1.13 -9.22
C PHE A 168 7.86 0.15 -8.65
N ALA A 169 7.40 1.09 -9.49
CA ALA A 169 6.75 2.31 -9.03
C ALA A 169 5.28 2.10 -8.64
N GLY A 170 4.68 0.95 -8.96
CA GLY A 170 3.24 0.70 -8.82
C GLY A 170 2.69 0.96 -7.42
N PHE A 171 3.49 0.64 -6.38
CA PHE A 171 3.15 0.92 -4.99
C PHE A 171 4.16 1.88 -4.32
N ALA A 172 4.93 2.62 -5.10
CA ALA A 172 5.89 3.59 -4.60
C ALA A 172 5.19 4.90 -4.19
N VAL A 173 4.32 4.81 -3.19
CA VAL A 173 3.53 5.91 -2.62
C VAL A 173 4.11 6.39 -1.29
N GLY A 174 3.59 7.52 -0.77
CA GLY A 174 3.93 8.01 0.57
C GLY A 174 3.37 7.11 1.69
N PRO A 175 3.97 7.10 2.90
CA PRO A 175 3.44 6.41 4.07
C PRO A 175 2.00 6.79 4.44
N VAL A 176 1.67 8.09 4.46
CA VAL A 176 0.28 8.52 4.70
C VAL A 176 -0.65 8.01 3.61
N GLU A 177 -0.24 8.12 2.35
CA GLU A 177 -1.01 7.58 1.21
C GLU A 177 -1.17 6.05 1.29
N THR A 178 -0.17 5.33 1.83
CA THR A 178 -0.24 3.88 2.06
C THR A 178 -1.37 3.55 3.03
N VAL A 179 -1.43 4.22 4.18
CA VAL A 179 -2.49 4.00 5.19
C VAL A 179 -3.87 4.38 4.67
N LEU A 180 -3.97 5.38 3.78
CA LEU A 180 -5.23 5.72 3.12
C LEU A 180 -5.60 4.72 2.02
N THR A 181 -4.65 3.91 1.54
CA THR A 181 -4.84 3.07 0.37
C THR A 181 -5.27 1.65 0.71
N PHE A 182 -4.69 1.07 1.76
CA PHE A 182 -4.85 -0.32 2.18
C PHE A 182 -5.58 -0.41 3.51
#